data_AF-A0A924TYB1-F1
#
_entry.id   AF-A0A924TYB1-F1
#
_cell.length_a   1.000
_cell.length_b   1.000
_cell.length_c   1.000
_cell.angle_alpha   90.00
_cell.angle_beta   90.00
_cell.angle_gamma   90.00
#
_symmetry.space_group_name_H-M   'P 1'
#
loop_
_entity.id
_entity.type
_entity.pdbx_description
1 polymer ?
#
loop_
_entity_poly.entity_id
_entity_poly.type
_entity_poly.pdbx_seq_one_letter_code
_entity_poly.pdbx_strand_id
1 'polypeptide(L)'
;MPASSRRTLSKPLSSAGLLATAGSAGRALAAAKITPDAKSALIVVDVQNSFVTGGTLPVKGGEEVVPVINKLSAGFQNIVVTQDWHAPGHASFASSHQGKRPFETTQLSYGTQVLWPDHCVQGTEDASLHKDLKLPTAQIIIRKGFHKEIDSYSAFGEADHKTSTGLAGYLKARGIKTLYVTGLATDFCV
;
A
#
# COMPACT_ATOMS: atom_id res chain seq x y z
N MET A 1 -2.89 11.47 81.04
CA MET A 1 -3.62 11.09 82.27
C MET A 1 -5.07 11.54 82.11
N PRO A 2 -6.10 10.67 82.22
CA PRO A 2 -6.19 9.28 81.71
C PRO A 2 -6.09 9.31 80.16
N ALA A 3 -6.94 8.82 79.23
CA ALA A 3 -8.04 7.80 79.07
C ALA A 3 -8.11 7.48 77.53
N SER A 4 -8.61 6.38 76.95
CA SER A 4 -9.33 5.14 77.35
C SER A 4 -10.86 5.16 77.49
N SER A 5 -11.61 4.72 76.46
CA SER A 5 -12.17 3.33 76.41
C SER A 5 -13.34 3.08 75.40
N ARG A 6 -13.03 2.34 74.31
CA ARG A 6 -13.78 1.20 73.68
C ARG A 6 -15.26 1.31 73.17
N ARG A 7 -15.56 0.38 72.23
CA ARG A 7 -16.89 -0.21 71.81
C ARG A 7 -17.77 0.67 70.88
N THR A 8 -18.45 0.16 69.83
CA THR A 8 -18.46 -1.18 69.17
C THR A 8 -19.06 -1.16 67.75
N LEU A 9 -18.77 -2.21 66.95
CA LEU A 9 -19.60 -2.85 65.91
C LEU A 9 -20.33 -2.00 64.85
N SER A 10 -19.95 -2.17 63.57
CA SER A 10 -20.73 -2.98 62.60
C SER A 10 -20.08 -3.03 61.19
N LYS A 11 -20.49 -4.01 60.38
CA LYS A 11 -20.31 -4.05 58.91
C LYS A 11 -21.70 -4.24 58.27
N PRO A 12 -21.97 -3.57 57.14
CA PRO A 12 -22.16 -4.25 55.86
C PRO A 12 -21.08 -3.77 54.85
N LEU A 13 -20.64 -4.52 53.83
CA LEU A 13 -21.24 -5.57 53.00
C LEU A 13 -22.18 -5.07 51.89
N SER A 14 -21.62 -4.32 50.94
CA SER A 14 -22.08 -4.17 49.54
C SER A 14 -20.97 -3.47 48.75
N SER A 15 -20.75 -3.72 47.46
CA SER A 15 -21.14 -4.87 46.62
C SER A 15 -20.16 -4.93 45.43
N ALA A 16 -19.69 -6.13 45.06
CA ALA A 16 -18.68 -6.27 44.00
C ALA A 16 -19.32 -6.21 42.61
N GLY A 17 -19.40 -5.01 42.02
CA GLY A 17 -19.86 -4.82 40.65
C GLY A 17 -18.83 -5.34 39.64
N LEU A 18 -19.03 -6.54 39.11
CA LEU A 18 -18.29 -7.02 37.94
C LEU A 18 -18.71 -6.19 36.72
N LEU A 19 -17.85 -5.26 36.28
CA LEU A 19 -17.92 -4.75 34.92
C LEU A 19 -17.48 -5.86 33.96
N ALA A 20 -18.44 -6.64 33.46
CA ALA A 20 -18.22 -7.52 32.33
C ALA A 20 -18.06 -6.66 31.06
N THR A 21 -16.81 -6.26 30.77
CA THR A 21 -16.46 -5.62 29.50
C THR A 21 -16.66 -6.64 28.38
N ALA A 22 -17.81 -6.57 27.70
CA ALA A 22 -18.12 -7.40 26.56
C ALA A 22 -17.15 -7.09 25.42
N GLY A 23 -16.05 -7.84 25.35
CA GLY A 23 -15.05 -7.70 24.31
C GLY A 23 -15.67 -7.97 22.94
N SER A 24 -15.81 -6.93 22.14
CA SER A 24 -16.24 -6.99 20.74
C SER A 24 -15.12 -7.60 19.89
N ALA A 25 -14.88 -8.90 20.07
CA ALA A 25 -14.00 -9.69 19.22
C ALA A 25 -14.51 -9.60 17.77
N GLY A 26 -13.86 -8.73 16.98
CA GLY A 26 -14.23 -8.47 15.61
C GLY A 26 -14.22 -9.79 14.84
N ARG A 27 -15.38 -10.19 14.31
CA ARG A 27 -15.46 -11.34 13.42
C ARG A 27 -14.63 -11.03 12.18
N ALA A 28 -13.43 -11.57 12.12
CA ALA A 28 -12.70 -11.72 10.88
C ALA A 28 -13.61 -12.52 9.93
N LEU A 29 -14.21 -11.84 8.97
CA LEU A 29 -14.98 -12.47 7.91
C LEU A 29 -13.99 -13.34 7.14
N ALA A 30 -14.13 -14.66 7.23
CA ALA A 30 -13.34 -15.59 6.44
C ALA A 30 -13.56 -15.22 4.96
N ALA A 31 -12.50 -14.78 4.29
CA ALA A 31 -12.57 -14.34 2.91
C ALA A 31 -13.17 -15.47 2.06
N ALA A 32 -14.26 -15.17 1.35
CA ALA A 32 -14.93 -16.14 0.50
C ALA A 32 -13.90 -16.73 -0.49
N LYS A 33 -14.00 -18.02 -0.81
CA LYS A 33 -13.00 -18.75 -1.60
C LYS A 33 -12.86 -18.16 -3.00
N ILE A 34 -11.91 -17.23 -3.16
CA ILE A 34 -11.62 -16.54 -4.42
C ILE A 34 -11.26 -17.61 -5.46
N THR A 35 -11.99 -17.59 -6.57
CA THR A 35 -11.78 -18.47 -7.72
C THR A 35 -11.75 -17.57 -8.96
N PRO A 36 -10.56 -17.11 -9.41
CA PRO A 36 -10.46 -16.24 -10.58
C PRO A 36 -10.89 -16.96 -11.85
N ASP A 37 -11.54 -16.25 -12.78
CA ASP A 37 -11.88 -16.77 -14.10
C ASP A 37 -11.08 -16.05 -15.22
N ALA A 38 -11.39 -16.34 -16.48
CA ALA A 38 -10.74 -15.70 -17.63
C ALA A 38 -11.00 -14.18 -17.75
N LYS A 39 -11.95 -13.62 -16.99
CA LYS A 39 -12.30 -12.19 -16.91
C LYS A 39 -11.80 -11.55 -15.61
N SER A 40 -11.14 -12.30 -14.73
CA SER A 40 -10.39 -11.79 -13.59
C SER A 40 -8.95 -11.44 -14.00
N ALA A 41 -8.42 -10.36 -13.44
CA ALA A 41 -7.00 -10.01 -13.53
C ALA A 41 -6.39 -9.72 -12.15
N LEU A 42 -5.16 -10.17 -11.96
CA LEU A 42 -4.31 -9.75 -10.85
C LEU A 42 -3.51 -8.52 -11.29
N ILE A 43 -3.54 -7.45 -10.50
CA ILE A 43 -2.67 -6.29 -10.63
C ILE A 43 -1.64 -6.38 -9.51
N VAL A 44 -0.38 -6.58 -9.88
CA VAL A 44 0.77 -6.61 -8.97
C VAL A 44 1.41 -5.24 -8.97
N VAL A 45 1.22 -4.51 -7.88
CA VAL A 45 1.58 -3.09 -7.76
C VAL A 45 3.00 -2.93 -7.19
N ASP A 46 3.87 -2.34 -7.99
CA ASP A 46 5.14 -1.72 -7.58
C ASP A 46 6.01 -2.56 -6.62
N VAL A 47 6.07 -3.88 -6.85
CA VAL A 47 6.93 -4.78 -6.07
C VAL A 47 8.38 -4.65 -6.59
N GLN A 48 8.99 -3.50 -6.30
CA GLN A 48 10.30 -3.05 -6.76
C GLN A 48 11.33 -3.02 -5.63
N ASN A 49 12.61 -3.01 -5.98
CA ASN A 49 13.72 -2.97 -5.02
C ASN A 49 13.64 -1.75 -4.07
N SER A 50 13.23 -0.59 -4.58
CA SER A 50 12.92 0.64 -3.81
C SER A 50 12.08 0.42 -2.56
N PHE A 51 11.01 -0.37 -2.69
CA PHE A 51 9.95 -0.47 -1.68
C PHE A 51 10.15 -1.62 -0.69
N VAL A 52 11.30 -2.32 -0.73
CA VAL A 52 11.65 -3.42 0.19
C VAL A 52 12.94 -3.13 0.95
N THR A 53 13.28 -3.93 1.96
CA THR A 53 14.50 -3.74 2.77
C THR A 53 15.76 -3.58 1.91
N GLY A 54 16.36 -2.38 1.95
CA GLY A 54 17.59 -2.03 1.22
C GLY A 54 17.39 -1.06 0.05
N GLY A 55 16.15 -0.79 -0.37
CA GLY A 55 15.81 0.24 -1.34
C GLY A 55 15.81 1.67 -0.77
N THR A 56 15.51 2.65 -1.63
CA THR A 56 15.46 4.08 -1.27
C THR A 56 14.22 4.49 -0.47
N LEU A 57 13.09 3.80 -0.62
CA LEU A 57 11.81 4.09 0.05
C LEU A 57 11.20 2.81 0.66
N PRO A 58 11.90 2.12 1.57
CA PRO A 58 11.55 0.77 2.00
C PRO A 58 10.25 0.73 2.83
N VAL A 59 9.26 -0.02 2.35
CA VAL A 59 8.08 -0.39 3.16
C VAL A 59 8.52 -1.47 4.15
N LYS A 60 8.15 -1.31 5.42
CA LYS A 60 8.54 -2.25 6.48
C LYS A 60 7.95 -3.65 6.22
N GLY A 61 8.81 -4.62 5.91
CA GLY A 61 8.41 -5.98 5.54
C GLY A 61 7.83 -6.08 4.12
N GLY A 62 8.10 -5.11 3.24
CA GLY A 62 7.58 -5.08 1.87
C GLY A 62 7.89 -6.36 1.09
N GLU A 63 9.06 -6.97 1.32
CA GLU A 63 9.46 -8.25 0.72
C GLU A 63 8.55 -9.44 1.08
N GLU A 64 7.79 -9.38 2.18
CA GLU A 64 6.91 -10.47 2.61
C GLU A 64 5.74 -10.71 1.63
N VAL A 65 5.39 -9.73 0.80
CA VAL A 65 4.36 -9.89 -0.24
C VAL A 65 4.81 -10.84 -1.36
N VAL A 66 6.11 -10.92 -1.64
CA VAL A 66 6.68 -11.63 -2.80
C VAL A 66 6.29 -13.12 -2.84
N PRO A 67 6.51 -13.94 -1.79
CA PRO A 67 6.09 -15.34 -1.79
C PRO A 67 4.56 -15.51 -1.84
N VAL A 68 3.79 -14.56 -1.33
CA VAL A 68 2.32 -14.59 -1.38
C VAL A 68 1.82 -14.32 -2.80
N ILE A 69 2.36 -13.29 -3.46
CA ILE A 69 2.03 -12.92 -4.84
C ILE A 69 2.46 -14.02 -5.82
N ASN A 70 3.64 -14.61 -5.63
CA ASN A 70 4.11 -15.77 -6.40
C ASN A 70 3.19 -17.00 -6.25
N LYS A 71 2.48 -17.14 -5.13
CA LYS A 71 1.49 -18.21 -4.91
C LYS A 71 0.11 -17.86 -5.48
N LEU A 72 -0.29 -16.59 -5.42
CA LEU A 72 -1.55 -16.11 -5.99
C LEU A 72 -1.53 -16.15 -7.52
N SER A 73 -0.41 -15.79 -8.15
CA SER A 73 -0.26 -15.70 -9.62
C SER A 73 -0.63 -16.99 -10.36
N ALA A 74 -0.35 -18.16 -9.77
CA ALA A 74 -0.72 -19.47 -10.30
C ALA A 74 -2.25 -19.67 -10.47
N GLY A 75 -3.08 -18.88 -9.79
CA GLY A 75 -4.54 -18.86 -9.93
C GLY A 75 -5.07 -17.92 -11.01
N PHE A 76 -4.22 -17.14 -11.70
CA PHE A 76 -4.66 -16.09 -12.63
C PHE A 76 -4.20 -16.32 -14.07
N GLN A 77 -5.16 -16.26 -15.00
CA GLN A 77 -4.90 -16.25 -16.44
C GLN A 77 -4.49 -14.87 -16.96
N ASN A 78 -4.74 -13.81 -16.20
CA ASN A 78 -4.40 -12.44 -16.56
C ASN A 78 -3.63 -11.77 -15.42
N ILE A 79 -2.41 -11.31 -15.71
CA ILE A 79 -1.56 -10.60 -14.75
C ILE A 79 -1.02 -9.33 -15.40
N VAL A 80 -1.29 -8.20 -14.75
CA VAL A 80 -0.69 -6.90 -14.97
C VAL A 80 0.33 -6.67 -13.86
N VAL A 81 1.50 -6.16 -14.20
CA VAL A 81 2.46 -5.63 -13.23
C VAL A 81 2.53 -4.12 -13.40
N THR A 82 2.69 -3.36 -12.33
CA THR A 82 2.98 -1.92 -12.40
C THR A 82 4.40 -1.65 -11.91
N GLN A 83 4.94 -0.51 -12.34
CA GLN A 83 6.29 -0.09 -12.01
C GLN A 83 6.31 1.44 -11.91
N ASP A 84 6.60 2.00 -10.74
CA ASP A 84 6.97 3.41 -10.65
C ASP A 84 8.28 3.63 -11.42
N TRP A 85 8.32 4.70 -12.21
CA TRP A 85 9.34 4.93 -13.22
C TRP A 85 9.67 6.42 -13.34
N HIS A 86 10.07 7.00 -12.22
CA HIS A 86 10.23 8.45 -12.05
C HIS A 86 11.44 9.00 -12.81
N ALA A 87 11.21 10.05 -13.60
CA ALA A 87 12.28 10.79 -14.27
C ALA A 87 13.24 11.43 -13.24
N PRO A 88 14.56 11.54 -13.50
CA PRO A 88 15.47 12.22 -12.59
C PRO A 88 15.01 13.65 -12.24
N GLY A 89 14.94 13.97 -10.94
CA GLY A 89 14.38 15.23 -10.45
C GLY A 89 12.86 15.35 -10.62
N HIS A 90 12.12 14.25 -10.43
CA HIS A 90 10.65 14.21 -10.47
C HIS A 90 10.01 15.16 -9.43
N ALA A 91 8.85 15.71 -9.73
CA ALA A 91 8.17 16.70 -8.88
C ALA A 91 7.69 16.15 -7.52
N SER A 92 7.57 14.82 -7.37
CA SER A 92 7.31 14.18 -6.06
C SER A 92 8.56 13.95 -5.22
N PHE A 93 9.78 14.18 -5.71
CA PHE A 93 11.01 14.03 -4.92
C PHE A 93 11.29 15.30 -4.10
N ALA A 94 11.67 15.13 -2.84
CA ALA A 94 12.04 16.25 -1.97
C ALA A 94 13.30 17.00 -2.45
N SER A 95 14.22 16.32 -3.15
CA SER A 95 15.41 16.92 -3.76
C SER A 95 15.07 18.00 -4.80
N SER A 96 13.94 17.87 -5.49
CA SER A 96 13.43 18.82 -6.48
C SER A 96 12.93 20.13 -5.88
N HIS A 97 12.78 20.22 -4.54
CA HIS A 97 12.20 21.38 -3.85
C HIS A 97 13.17 21.95 -2.81
N GLN A 98 13.69 23.15 -3.07
CA GLN A 98 14.67 23.79 -2.18
C GLN A 98 14.16 23.94 -0.75
N GLY A 99 14.91 23.40 0.22
CA GLY A 99 14.59 23.47 1.65
C GLY A 99 13.53 22.49 2.14
N LYS A 100 13.00 21.62 1.26
CA LYS A 100 12.10 20.53 1.65
C LYS A 100 12.85 19.29 2.10
N ARG A 101 12.11 18.37 2.73
CA ARG A 101 12.58 17.06 3.19
C ARG A 101 11.55 15.98 2.80
N PRO A 102 11.97 14.71 2.69
CA PRO A 102 11.04 13.60 2.55
C PRO A 102 9.97 13.60 3.66
N PHE A 103 8.78 13.12 3.30
CA PHE A 103 7.55 13.04 4.09
C PHE A 103 6.93 14.40 4.49
N GLU A 104 7.47 15.53 4.02
CA GLU A 104 6.75 16.80 3.99
C GLU A 104 5.77 16.88 2.81
N THR A 105 4.83 17.82 2.86
CA THR A 105 3.98 18.15 1.71
C THR A 105 4.41 19.44 1.00
N THR A 106 4.04 19.56 -0.27
CA THR A 106 4.10 20.80 -1.05
C THR A 106 2.82 20.98 -1.88
N GLN A 107 2.63 22.16 -2.48
CA GLN A 107 1.52 22.45 -3.37
C GLN A 107 2.03 22.43 -4.82
N LEU A 108 1.42 21.59 -5.65
CA LEU A 108 1.65 21.54 -7.10
C LEU A 108 0.40 22.00 -7.86
N SER A 109 0.51 22.10 -9.19
CA SER A 109 -0.55 22.55 -10.11
C SER A 109 -1.83 21.71 -10.05
N TYR A 110 -1.73 20.45 -9.60
CA TYR A 110 -2.83 19.52 -9.47
C TYR A 110 -3.39 19.37 -8.04
N GLY A 111 -2.59 19.69 -7.00
CA GLY A 111 -3.03 19.51 -5.61
C GLY A 111 -1.88 19.45 -4.61
N THR A 112 -2.19 19.02 -3.40
CA THR A 112 -1.21 18.72 -2.35
C THR A 112 -0.44 17.45 -2.72
N GLN A 113 0.88 17.55 -2.79
CA GLN A 113 1.79 16.45 -3.06
C GLN A 113 2.57 16.08 -1.79
N VAL A 114 2.67 14.78 -1.47
CA VAL A 114 3.66 14.27 -0.50
C VAL A 114 5.02 14.18 -1.20
N LEU A 115 6.07 14.69 -0.56
CA LEU A 115 7.43 14.61 -1.08
C LEU A 115 8.15 13.39 -0.53
N TRP A 116 8.84 12.68 -1.41
CA TRP A 116 9.52 11.42 -1.12
C TRP A 116 11.05 11.56 -1.20
N PRO A 117 11.82 10.56 -0.76
CA PRO A 117 13.19 10.39 -1.26
C PRO A 117 13.18 10.22 -2.79
N ASP A 118 14.31 10.48 -3.46
CA ASP A 118 14.52 10.05 -4.83
C ASP A 118 14.46 8.51 -4.89
N HIS A 119 13.47 7.97 -5.60
CA HIS A 119 13.15 6.55 -5.62
C HIS A 119 12.62 6.12 -6.98
N CYS A 120 12.72 4.83 -7.32
CA CYS A 120 12.21 4.25 -8.57
C CYS A 120 12.68 5.00 -9.84
N VAL A 121 13.89 5.57 -9.81
CA VAL A 121 14.42 6.43 -10.87
C VAL A 121 14.71 5.62 -12.15
N GLN A 122 14.26 6.13 -13.31
CA GLN A 122 14.33 5.40 -14.58
C GLN A 122 15.72 4.82 -14.88
N GLY A 123 15.77 3.50 -15.10
CA GLY A 123 17.00 2.78 -15.47
C GLY A 123 17.95 2.47 -14.30
N THR A 124 17.60 2.83 -13.07
CA THR A 124 18.35 2.41 -11.87
C THR A 124 17.90 1.03 -11.39
N GLU A 125 18.78 0.33 -10.65
CA GLU A 125 18.43 -0.96 -10.04
C GLU A 125 17.42 -0.80 -8.88
N ASP A 126 17.33 0.37 -8.27
CA ASP A 126 16.28 0.70 -7.29
C ASP A 126 14.87 0.63 -7.92
N ALA A 127 14.75 0.98 -9.20
CA ALA A 127 13.52 0.86 -9.97
C ALA A 127 13.23 -0.56 -10.49
N SER A 128 14.18 -1.51 -10.43
CA SER A 128 13.96 -2.89 -10.87
C SER A 128 12.87 -3.58 -10.05
N LEU A 129 12.07 -4.44 -10.71
CA LEU A 129 11.15 -5.34 -10.01
C LEU A 129 11.94 -6.31 -9.12
N HIS A 130 11.45 -6.58 -7.91
CA HIS A 130 12.19 -7.38 -6.94
C HIS A 130 12.58 -8.74 -7.51
N LYS A 131 13.88 -9.09 -7.41
CA LYS A 131 14.48 -10.24 -8.10
C LYS A 131 13.77 -11.58 -7.90
N ASP A 132 13.07 -11.78 -6.79
CA ASP A 132 12.37 -13.04 -6.47
C ASP A 132 10.88 -13.04 -6.85
N LEU A 133 10.36 -11.96 -7.45
CA LEU A 133 9.02 -11.89 -8.02
C LEU A 133 8.98 -12.71 -9.33
N LYS A 134 8.27 -13.84 -9.32
CA LYS A 134 8.21 -14.80 -10.43
C LYS A 134 6.81 -14.85 -11.03
N LEU A 135 6.59 -14.05 -12.06
CA LEU A 135 5.31 -13.91 -12.76
C LEU A 135 5.44 -14.31 -14.25
N PRO A 136 5.68 -15.58 -14.58
CA PRO A 136 5.92 -16.03 -15.97
C PRO A 136 4.69 -15.86 -16.89
N THR A 137 3.52 -15.61 -16.33
CA THR A 137 2.26 -15.32 -17.04
C THR A 137 1.89 -13.82 -17.05
N ALA A 138 2.79 -12.93 -16.60
CA ALA A 138 2.61 -11.48 -16.74
C ALA A 138 2.55 -11.08 -18.22
N GLN A 139 1.52 -10.32 -18.59
CA GLN A 139 1.23 -9.96 -19.98
C GLN A 139 1.63 -8.53 -20.34
N ILE A 140 1.81 -7.67 -19.34
CA ILE A 140 2.22 -6.28 -19.50
C ILE A 140 2.82 -5.75 -18.19
N ILE A 141 3.83 -4.89 -18.33
CA ILE A 141 4.29 -3.98 -17.27
C ILE A 141 3.79 -2.58 -17.64
N ILE A 142 2.94 -1.97 -16.81
CA ILE A 142 2.54 -0.57 -16.94
C ILE A 142 3.46 0.28 -16.08
N ARG A 143 4.22 1.17 -16.72
CA ARG A 143 5.00 2.18 -16.01
C ARG A 143 4.13 3.39 -15.70
N LYS A 144 4.32 3.99 -14.53
CA LYS A 144 3.62 5.20 -14.06
C LYS A 144 4.60 6.18 -13.42
N GLY A 145 4.16 7.41 -13.16
CA GLY A 145 4.98 8.47 -12.58
C GLY A 145 6.15 8.94 -13.47
N PHE A 146 6.09 8.69 -14.79
CA PHE A 146 7.19 9.01 -15.72
C PHE A 146 7.13 10.44 -16.28
N HIS A 147 6.01 11.14 -16.15
CA HIS A 147 5.92 12.57 -16.45
C HIS A 147 6.57 13.37 -15.32
N LYS A 148 7.73 14.01 -15.59
CA LYS A 148 8.55 14.70 -14.57
C LYS A 148 7.76 15.62 -13.62
N GLU A 149 6.71 16.27 -14.12
CA GLU A 149 5.92 17.28 -13.40
C GLU A 149 4.59 16.76 -12.81
N ILE A 150 4.24 15.48 -12.97
CA ILE A 150 2.96 14.90 -12.54
C ILE A 150 3.17 13.50 -11.94
N ASP A 151 2.88 13.37 -10.65
CA ASP A 151 2.94 12.09 -9.94
C ASP A 151 1.76 11.16 -10.29
N SER A 152 1.90 9.85 -10.05
CA SER A 152 0.86 8.86 -10.39
C SER A 152 0.91 7.62 -9.51
N TYR A 153 0.48 7.72 -8.25
CA TYR A 153 0.29 6.54 -7.38
C TYR A 153 -0.62 5.50 -8.05
N SER A 154 -1.77 5.92 -8.58
CA SER A 154 -2.70 5.02 -9.24
C SER A 154 -2.18 4.56 -10.60
N ALA A 155 -2.35 3.27 -10.88
CA ALA A 155 -2.05 2.68 -12.18
C ALA A 155 -3.09 2.99 -13.27
N PHE A 156 -4.14 3.78 -13.00
CA PHE A 156 -5.25 4.06 -13.93
C PHE A 156 -5.26 5.49 -14.49
N GLY A 157 -4.74 6.45 -13.73
CA GLY A 157 -4.66 7.86 -14.08
C GLY A 157 -3.83 8.65 -13.07
N GLU A 158 -3.32 9.78 -13.53
CA GLU A 158 -2.28 10.55 -12.84
C GLU A 158 -2.88 11.53 -11.82
N ALA A 159 -2.04 12.14 -11.00
CA ALA A 159 -2.46 13.04 -9.93
C ALA A 159 -3.12 14.34 -10.42
N ASP A 160 -3.04 14.65 -11.73
CA ASP A 160 -3.78 15.75 -12.37
C ASP A 160 -5.29 15.50 -12.55
N HIS A 161 -5.73 14.26 -12.26
CA HIS A 161 -7.10 13.75 -12.40
C HIS A 161 -7.68 13.84 -13.83
N LYS A 162 -6.81 13.91 -14.85
CA LYS A 162 -7.19 14.03 -16.27
C LYS A 162 -6.44 13.06 -17.16
N THR A 163 -5.14 12.89 -16.92
CA THR A 163 -4.24 12.06 -17.72
C THR A 163 -4.42 10.58 -17.32
N SER A 164 -4.53 9.69 -18.31
CA SER A 164 -4.73 8.25 -18.08
C SER A 164 -3.54 7.45 -18.58
N THR A 165 -3.13 6.47 -17.77
CA THR A 165 -2.08 5.47 -18.07
C THR A 165 -2.43 4.51 -19.21
N GLY A 166 -3.68 4.53 -19.69
CA GLY A 166 -4.20 3.57 -20.67
C GLY A 166 -4.59 2.20 -20.11
N LEU A 167 -4.26 1.88 -18.85
CA LEU A 167 -4.58 0.57 -18.23
C LEU A 167 -6.09 0.27 -18.25
N ALA A 168 -6.92 1.29 -18.01
CA ALA A 168 -8.38 1.17 -18.11
C ALA A 168 -8.85 0.74 -19.51
N GLY A 169 -8.17 1.21 -20.57
CA GLY A 169 -8.46 0.84 -21.95
C GLY A 169 -8.02 -0.60 -22.25
N TYR A 170 -6.80 -0.96 -21.87
CA TYR A 170 -6.25 -2.31 -22.02
C TYR A 170 -7.14 -3.38 -21.36
N LEU A 171 -7.54 -3.18 -20.10
CA LEU A 171 -8.39 -4.12 -19.36
C LEU A 171 -9.80 -4.23 -19.97
N LYS A 172 -10.40 -3.12 -20.41
CA LYS A 172 -11.70 -3.11 -21.09
C LYS A 172 -11.63 -3.86 -22.43
N ALA A 173 -10.60 -3.61 -23.24
CA ALA A 173 -10.40 -4.25 -24.54
C ALA A 173 -10.20 -5.77 -24.42
N ARG A 174 -9.51 -6.22 -23.36
CA ARG A 174 -9.35 -7.66 -23.05
C ARG A 174 -10.55 -8.28 -22.31
N GLY A 175 -11.66 -7.55 -22.17
CA GLY A 175 -12.91 -8.09 -21.62
C GLY A 175 -12.92 -8.31 -20.11
N ILE A 176 -11.88 -7.86 -19.38
CA ILE A 176 -11.75 -8.02 -17.92
C ILE A 176 -12.94 -7.35 -17.21
N LYS A 177 -13.38 -7.96 -16.09
CA LYS A 177 -14.53 -7.53 -15.27
C LYS A 177 -14.20 -7.48 -13.77
N THR A 178 -13.27 -8.30 -13.30
CA THR A 178 -12.89 -8.37 -11.88
C THR A 178 -11.41 -8.09 -11.73
N LEU A 179 -11.05 -7.21 -10.80
CA LEU A 179 -9.67 -6.86 -10.50
C LEU A 179 -9.33 -7.27 -9.08
N TYR A 180 -8.15 -7.85 -8.90
CA TYR A 180 -7.57 -8.16 -7.60
C TYR A 180 -6.25 -7.40 -7.53
N VAL A 181 -6.11 -6.49 -6.57
CA VAL A 181 -4.92 -5.66 -6.41
C VAL A 181 -4.10 -6.17 -5.24
N THR A 182 -2.78 -6.22 -5.41
CA THR A 182 -1.82 -6.66 -4.39
C THR A 182 -0.46 -6.03 -4.71
N GLY A 183 0.37 -5.74 -3.71
CA GLY A 183 1.64 -5.06 -3.93
C GLY A 183 1.95 -4.06 -2.83
N LEU A 184 2.64 -2.98 -3.17
CA LEU A 184 3.11 -1.93 -2.26
C LEU A 184 2.79 -0.54 -2.86
N ALA A 185 2.56 0.52 -2.09
CA ALA A 185 2.18 0.56 -0.68
C ALA A 185 0.65 0.59 -0.53
N THR A 186 0.12 -0.09 0.51
CA THR A 186 -1.31 -0.30 0.77
C THR A 186 -2.14 0.97 0.94
N ASP A 187 -1.49 2.08 1.28
CA ASP A 187 -2.06 3.38 1.58
C ASP A 187 -1.79 4.45 0.48
N PHE A 188 -1.15 4.07 -0.63
CA PHE A 188 -0.82 4.98 -1.75
C PHE A 188 -1.15 4.41 -3.14
N CYS A 189 -0.47 3.34 -3.57
CA CYS A 189 -0.51 2.85 -4.96
C CYS A 189 -1.53 1.72 -5.21
N VAL A 190 -1.95 1.03 -4.15
CA VAL A 190 -2.82 -0.17 -4.14
C VAL A 190 -4.30 0.18 -4.09
#